data_AF-A0A0K9GCJ2-F1
#
_entry.id   AF-A0A0K9GCJ2-F1
#
_cell.length_a   1.000
_cell.length_b   1.000
_cell.length_c   1.000
_cell.angle_alpha   90.00
_cell.angle_beta   90.00
_cell.angle_gamma   90.00
#
_symmetry.space_group_name_H-M   'P 1'
#
loop_
_entity.id
_entity.type
_entity.pdbx_description
1 polymer ?
#
loop_
_entity_poly.entity_id
_entity_poly.type
_entity_poly.pdbx_seq_one_letter_code
_entity_poly.pdbx_strand_id
1 'polypeptide(L)'
;MYIQNISQLRKQCEEIVLETHKQLVKQDKLFAAFIKKMPSESRLEHLVHYQLERLMDEMDLYLKEEPKNRQATIYALLYSGLQSLSTDQQDNLKNSLQINDVTPESLMPIFVDKGLKESIEILRRIAGPKIYEAIPSILFFLTKKQTQSSGNRTEVANPLPDFLLSPLLINPFILKGRALLVNYHHKSIKKRLLPFFLFQITFLSYAESEEVEEEDRLIHLWMSRSTAYKDLHYHSNLLEMQHIETSDSLNKAENKLTEIENRMNQEKKLILEEKEKIKGALTYIDIRALKISDAFTRLSEQYENSQRTIRDIESLKRSDRLETSVMKQVSTKLMNMTASLDILSEKRRSDYLLSLMVEEVITSENDFKDAEKANIKRSTATIDRLAEMKRTVFKEKERCRAKISRIENQQEGVMKKLQTLEKTNKGLKEWLTVGEKQ
;
A
#
# COMPACT_ATOMS: atom_id res chain seq x y z
N MET A 1 24.50 -18.50 -22.76
CA MET A 1 23.29 -17.97 -22.08
C MET A 1 22.85 -16.56 -22.52
N TYR A 2 23.65 -15.79 -23.28
CA TYR A 2 23.26 -14.45 -23.78
C TYR A 2 22.28 -14.48 -24.97
N ILE A 3 22.39 -15.50 -25.84
CA ILE A 3 21.63 -15.57 -27.11
C ILE A 3 20.12 -15.84 -26.91
N GLN A 4 19.72 -16.52 -25.82
CA GLN A 4 18.31 -16.77 -25.51
C GLN A 4 17.56 -15.55 -24.97
N ASN A 5 18.25 -14.61 -24.30
CA ASN A 5 17.62 -13.38 -23.80
C ASN A 5 17.37 -12.36 -24.92
N ILE A 6 18.26 -12.29 -25.92
CA ILE A 6 18.12 -11.35 -27.05
C ILE A 6 16.96 -11.74 -27.96
N SER A 7 16.78 -13.04 -28.24
CA SER A 7 15.65 -13.51 -29.06
C SER A 7 14.31 -13.34 -28.35
N GLN A 8 14.26 -13.54 -27.03
CA GLN A 8 13.07 -13.32 -26.23
C GLN A 8 12.71 -11.83 -26.12
N LEU A 9 13.72 -10.96 -25.96
CA LEU A 9 13.55 -9.52 -25.97
C LEU A 9 13.05 -9.02 -27.34
N ARG A 10 13.64 -9.51 -28.43
CA ARG A 10 13.21 -9.17 -29.80
C ARG A 10 11.75 -9.54 -30.02
N LYS A 11 11.33 -10.74 -29.59
CA LYS A 11 9.94 -11.19 -29.68
C LYS A 11 8.99 -10.30 -28.88
N GLN A 12 9.38 -9.89 -27.67
CA GLN A 12 8.58 -8.96 -26.86
C GLN A 12 8.46 -7.58 -27.53
N CYS A 13 9.54 -7.05 -28.10
CA CYS A 13 9.51 -5.81 -28.86
C CYS A 13 8.60 -5.91 -30.09
N GLU A 14 8.64 -7.02 -30.83
CA GLU A 14 7.75 -7.27 -31.97
C GLU A 14 6.26 -7.34 -31.56
N GLU A 15 5.95 -8.01 -30.45
CA GLU A 15 4.58 -8.07 -29.89
C GLU A 15 4.07 -6.68 -29.47
N ILE A 16 4.93 -5.88 -28.84
CA ILE A 16 4.65 -4.49 -28.44
C ILE A 16 4.39 -3.62 -29.67
N VAL A 17 5.22 -3.70 -30.70
CA VAL A 17 5.05 -2.97 -31.97
C VAL A 17 3.73 -3.36 -32.63
N LEU A 18 3.43 -4.65 -32.71
CA LEU A 18 2.20 -5.16 -33.32
C LEU A 18 0.95 -4.65 -32.61
N GLU A 19 0.92 -4.73 -31.28
CA GLU A 19 -0.26 -4.34 -30.50
C GLU A 19 -0.46 -2.82 -30.49
N THR A 20 0.63 -2.06 -30.44
CA THR A 20 0.59 -0.59 -30.52
C THR A 20 0.08 -0.13 -31.88
N HIS A 21 0.58 -0.74 -32.96
CA HIS A 21 0.14 -0.46 -34.34
C HIS A 21 -1.36 -0.73 -34.50
N LYS A 22 -1.83 -1.92 -34.11
CA LYS A 22 -3.27 -2.27 -34.16
C LYS A 22 -4.16 -1.28 -33.40
N GLN A 23 -3.73 -0.85 -32.22
CA GLN A 23 -4.50 0.08 -31.40
C GLN A 23 -4.57 1.47 -32.02
N LEU A 24 -3.46 1.99 -32.54
CA LEU A 24 -3.47 3.30 -33.21
C LEU A 24 -4.31 3.28 -34.48
N VAL A 25 -4.28 2.19 -35.27
CA VAL A 25 -5.17 2.05 -36.44
C VAL A 25 -6.64 2.10 -36.03
N LYS A 26 -6.99 1.48 -34.90
CA LYS A 26 -8.37 1.45 -34.39
C LYS A 26 -8.82 2.78 -33.77
N GLN A 27 -7.93 3.47 -33.05
CA GLN A 27 -8.30 4.58 -32.15
C GLN A 27 -7.95 5.96 -32.72
N ASP A 28 -7.04 6.05 -33.70
CA ASP A 28 -6.59 7.32 -34.23
C ASP A 28 -6.80 7.40 -35.74
N LYS A 29 -7.82 8.18 -36.15
CA LYS A 29 -8.19 8.36 -37.56
C LYS A 29 -7.04 8.95 -38.38
N LEU A 30 -6.22 9.81 -37.76
CA LEU A 30 -5.05 10.41 -38.40
C LEU A 30 -3.97 9.36 -38.68
N PHE A 31 -3.67 8.49 -37.72
CA PHE A 31 -2.75 7.36 -37.93
C PHE A 31 -3.28 6.39 -38.99
N ALA A 32 -4.57 6.04 -38.94
CA ALA A 32 -5.19 5.16 -39.92
C ALA A 32 -5.15 5.73 -41.35
N ALA A 33 -5.19 7.06 -41.49
CA ALA A 33 -5.01 7.75 -42.77
C ALA A 33 -3.52 7.83 -43.17
N PHE A 34 -2.62 8.04 -42.22
CA PHE A 34 -1.17 8.07 -42.42
C PHE A 34 -0.65 6.76 -43.01
N ILE A 35 -0.98 5.62 -42.41
CA ILE A 35 -0.51 4.30 -42.89
C ILE A 35 -1.01 3.95 -44.30
N LYS A 36 -2.14 4.53 -44.75
CA LYS A 36 -2.64 4.32 -46.12
C LYS A 36 -1.78 5.03 -47.17
N LYS A 37 -1.05 6.08 -46.76
CA LYS A 37 -0.15 6.83 -47.65
C LYS A 37 1.22 6.17 -47.79
N MET A 38 1.60 5.29 -46.87
CA MET A 38 2.93 4.66 -46.81
C MET A 38 2.85 3.12 -46.69
N PRO A 39 2.16 2.41 -47.60
CA PRO A 39 1.84 0.99 -47.42
C PRO A 39 3.06 0.05 -47.41
N SER A 40 4.22 0.52 -47.89
CA SER A 40 5.47 -0.25 -47.98
C SER A 40 6.28 -0.30 -46.68
N GLU A 41 5.94 0.49 -45.66
CA GLU A 41 6.70 0.56 -44.41
C GLU A 41 6.34 -0.56 -43.43
N SER A 42 7.31 -0.97 -42.62
CA SER A 42 7.08 -1.88 -41.50
C SER A 42 6.22 -1.23 -40.42
N ARG A 43 5.67 -2.03 -39.51
CA ARG A 43 4.82 -1.50 -38.42
C ARG A 43 5.59 -0.58 -37.47
N LEU A 44 6.87 -0.87 -37.24
CA LEU A 44 7.72 -0.03 -36.40
C LEU A 44 7.98 1.31 -37.09
N GLU A 45 8.36 1.29 -38.37
CA GLU A 45 8.57 2.52 -39.16
C GLU A 45 7.32 3.39 -39.21
N HIS A 46 6.14 2.79 -39.42
CA HIS A 46 4.87 3.52 -39.33
C HIS A 46 4.69 4.22 -37.99
N LEU A 47 4.99 3.55 -36.87
CA LEU A 47 4.85 4.13 -35.53
C LEU A 47 5.83 5.29 -35.34
N VAL A 48 7.10 5.06 -35.71
CA VAL A 48 8.22 6.00 -35.59
C VAL A 48 7.97 7.25 -36.45
N HIS A 49 7.71 7.09 -37.74
CA HIS A 49 7.47 8.19 -38.66
C HIS A 49 6.22 8.98 -38.30
N TYR A 50 5.14 8.31 -37.87
CA TYR A 50 3.95 9.03 -37.43
C TYR A 50 4.21 9.85 -36.17
N GLN A 51 4.95 9.31 -35.18
CA GLN A 51 5.28 10.09 -33.98
C GLN A 51 6.16 11.29 -34.31
N LEU A 52 7.14 11.11 -35.21
CA LEU A 52 7.96 12.20 -35.72
C LEU A 52 7.12 13.27 -36.40
N GLU A 53 6.23 12.88 -37.31
CA GLU A 53 5.39 13.84 -38.04
C GLU A 53 4.53 14.68 -37.09
N ARG A 54 3.94 14.04 -36.08
CA ARG A 54 3.12 14.71 -35.06
C ARG A 54 3.96 15.59 -34.12
N LEU A 55 5.17 15.17 -33.79
CA LEU A 55 6.11 15.98 -33.02
C LEU A 55 6.50 17.23 -33.81
N MET A 56 6.77 17.10 -35.11
CA MET A 56 7.07 18.24 -35.97
C MET A 56 5.89 19.19 -36.15
N ASP A 57 4.68 18.68 -36.35
CA ASP A 57 3.46 19.48 -36.44
C ASP A 57 3.33 20.41 -35.21
N GLU A 58 3.65 19.88 -34.04
CA GLU A 58 3.54 20.59 -32.77
C GLU A 58 4.71 21.55 -32.57
N MET A 59 5.94 21.11 -32.85
CA MET A 59 7.09 22.02 -32.86
C MET A 59 6.86 23.22 -33.79
N ASP A 60 6.22 23.01 -34.95
CA ASP A 60 5.85 24.09 -35.87
C ASP A 60 4.81 25.05 -35.28
N LEU A 61 3.82 24.53 -34.56
CA LEU A 61 2.83 25.36 -33.87
C LEU A 61 3.51 26.24 -32.81
N TYR A 62 4.37 25.65 -31.97
CA TYR A 62 5.10 26.42 -30.95
C TYR A 62 6.09 27.40 -31.57
N LEU A 63 6.79 27.00 -32.63
CA LEU A 63 7.75 27.85 -33.33
C LEU A 63 7.10 29.12 -33.90
N LYS A 64 5.87 29.01 -34.42
CA LYS A 64 5.10 30.15 -34.95
C LYS A 64 4.76 31.18 -33.86
N GLU A 65 4.64 30.77 -32.60
CA GLU A 65 4.36 31.65 -31.47
C GLU A 65 5.63 32.30 -30.88
N GLU A 66 6.82 31.82 -31.26
CA GLU A 66 8.10 32.32 -30.76
C GLU A 66 8.58 33.60 -31.49
N PRO A 67 9.34 34.48 -30.83
CA PRO A 67 9.95 35.65 -31.46
C PRO A 67 10.90 35.29 -32.62
N LYS A 68 10.97 36.15 -33.66
CA LYS A 68 11.77 35.92 -34.89
C LYS A 68 13.25 35.57 -34.64
N ASN A 69 13.87 36.12 -33.60
CA ASN A 69 15.26 35.81 -33.23
C ASN A 69 15.42 34.37 -32.66
N ARG A 70 14.43 33.87 -31.93
CA ARG A 70 14.39 32.48 -31.45
C ARG A 70 14.08 31.51 -32.59
N GLN A 71 13.19 31.89 -33.52
CA GLN A 71 12.96 31.13 -34.74
C GLN A 71 14.25 30.97 -35.56
N ALA A 72 14.99 32.06 -35.77
CA ALA A 72 16.28 32.04 -36.47
C ALA A 72 17.31 31.11 -35.80
N THR A 73 17.34 31.04 -34.47
CA THR A 73 18.24 30.15 -33.73
C THR A 73 17.88 28.67 -33.94
N ILE A 74 16.59 28.35 -34.04
CA ILE A 74 16.10 26.98 -34.28
C ILE A 74 16.47 26.50 -35.69
N TYR A 75 16.29 27.35 -36.70
CA TYR A 75 16.71 27.03 -38.06
C TYR A 75 18.24 26.96 -38.21
N ALA A 76 18.99 27.71 -37.40
CA ALA A 76 20.45 27.58 -37.32
C ALA A 76 20.89 26.26 -36.68
N LEU A 77 20.16 25.75 -35.66
CA LEU A 77 20.39 24.41 -35.11
C LEU A 77 20.10 23.32 -36.14
N LEU A 78 19.02 23.46 -36.90
CA LEU A 78 18.74 22.56 -38.01
C LEU A 78 19.85 22.59 -39.06
N TYR A 79 20.38 23.78 -39.37
CA TYR A 79 21.53 23.95 -40.27
C TYR A 79 22.83 23.33 -39.74
N SER A 80 23.11 23.41 -38.43
CA SER A 80 24.29 22.75 -37.84
C SER A 80 24.27 21.23 -38.04
N GLY A 81 23.07 20.61 -38.05
CA GLY A 81 22.89 19.21 -38.41
C GLY A 81 23.16 18.89 -39.89
N LEU A 82 23.24 19.91 -40.76
CA LEU A 82 23.56 19.77 -42.19
C LEU A 82 25.05 19.94 -42.48
N GLN A 83 25.85 20.42 -41.53
CA GLN A 83 27.30 20.52 -41.71
C GLN A 83 28.00 19.16 -41.80
N SER A 84 27.30 18.08 -41.42
CA SER A 84 27.75 16.69 -41.56
C SER A 84 27.42 16.05 -42.93
N LEU A 85 26.78 16.79 -43.85
CA LEU A 85 26.45 16.28 -45.19
C LEU A 85 27.68 16.17 -46.09
N SER A 86 27.79 15.04 -46.78
CA SER A 86 28.77 14.84 -47.86
C SER A 86 28.55 15.81 -49.03
N THR A 87 29.58 16.02 -49.85
CA THR A 87 29.51 16.92 -51.03
C THR A 87 28.37 16.51 -51.98
N ASP A 88 28.17 15.22 -52.20
CA ASP A 88 27.08 14.70 -53.05
C ASP A 88 25.69 14.99 -52.46
N GLN A 89 25.54 14.95 -51.14
CA GLN A 89 24.28 15.30 -50.46
C GLN A 89 24.03 16.80 -50.50
N GLN A 90 25.08 17.62 -50.39
CA GLN A 90 24.98 19.07 -50.52
C GLN A 90 24.56 19.47 -51.94
N ASP A 91 25.11 18.82 -52.98
CA ASP A 91 24.72 19.08 -54.36
C ASP A 91 23.29 18.64 -54.67
N ASN A 92 22.84 17.52 -54.09
CA ASN A 92 21.43 17.10 -54.15
C ASN A 92 20.50 18.09 -53.44
N LEU A 93 20.94 18.71 -52.35
CA LEU A 93 20.19 19.76 -51.65
C LEU A 93 20.14 21.05 -52.47
N LYS A 94 21.24 21.46 -53.10
CA LYS A 94 21.31 22.61 -54.02
C LYS A 94 20.32 22.44 -55.17
N ASN A 95 20.30 21.27 -55.79
CA ASN A 95 19.40 20.93 -56.89
C ASN A 95 17.93 20.86 -56.45
N SER A 96 17.65 20.31 -55.26
CA SER A 96 16.27 20.16 -54.74
C SER A 96 15.65 21.49 -54.28
N LEU A 97 16.47 22.42 -53.79
CA LEU A 97 16.03 23.72 -53.29
C LEU A 97 16.25 24.88 -54.28
N GLN A 98 16.89 24.63 -55.43
CA GLN A 98 17.24 25.63 -56.44
C GLN A 98 18.09 26.78 -55.87
N ILE A 99 19.07 26.43 -55.03
CA ILE A 99 19.98 27.39 -54.39
C ILE A 99 21.40 27.25 -54.94
N ASN A 100 22.12 28.38 -55.01
CA ASN A 100 23.49 28.40 -55.51
C ASN A 100 24.49 27.82 -54.50
N ASP A 101 24.23 28.00 -53.20
CA ASP A 101 25.10 27.47 -52.14
C ASP A 101 24.36 27.12 -50.83
N VAL A 102 24.92 26.19 -50.06
CA VAL A 102 24.36 25.65 -48.80
C VAL A 102 24.84 26.51 -47.62
N THR A 103 24.50 27.80 -47.63
CA THR A 103 24.82 28.73 -46.54
C THR A 103 23.59 29.04 -45.68
N PRO A 104 23.75 29.47 -44.40
CA PRO A 104 22.63 29.89 -43.57
C PRO A 104 21.77 30.97 -44.25
N GLU A 105 22.41 31.92 -44.94
CA GLU A 105 21.74 33.03 -45.60
C GLU A 105 20.84 32.56 -46.76
N SER A 106 21.21 31.46 -47.43
CA SER A 106 20.46 30.90 -48.56
C SER A 106 19.35 29.94 -48.10
N LEU A 107 19.59 29.19 -47.01
CA LEU A 107 18.66 28.16 -46.52
C LEU A 107 17.63 28.69 -45.52
N MET A 108 17.99 29.64 -44.66
CA MET A 108 17.09 30.13 -43.62
C MET A 108 15.80 30.76 -44.18
N PRO A 109 15.81 31.59 -45.24
CA PRO A 109 14.58 32.12 -45.82
C PRO A 109 13.65 31.02 -46.32
N ILE A 110 14.21 29.96 -46.91
CA ILE A 110 13.45 28.82 -47.44
C ILE A 110 12.85 27.97 -46.31
N PHE A 111 13.62 27.70 -45.26
CA PHE A 111 13.13 26.92 -44.13
C PHE A 111 12.09 27.67 -43.30
N VAL A 112 12.27 28.98 -43.14
CA VAL A 112 11.27 29.84 -42.47
C VAL A 112 9.97 29.88 -43.25
N ASP A 113 10.02 29.99 -44.58
CA ASP A 113 8.83 30.01 -45.44
C ASP A 113 8.09 28.68 -45.45
N LYS A 114 8.83 27.56 -45.53
CA LYS A 114 8.25 26.22 -45.56
C LYS A 114 7.80 25.70 -44.19
N GLY A 115 8.37 26.21 -43.11
CA GLY A 115 8.16 25.68 -41.75
C GLY A 115 9.09 24.51 -41.43
N LEU A 116 9.20 24.17 -40.14
CA LEU A 116 10.14 23.18 -39.61
C LEU A 116 9.84 21.78 -40.14
N LYS A 117 8.57 21.37 -40.22
CA LYS A 117 8.16 20.05 -40.70
C LYS A 117 8.60 19.81 -42.14
N GLU A 118 8.20 20.68 -43.06
CA GLU A 118 8.57 20.57 -44.48
C GLU A 118 10.09 20.71 -44.67
N SER A 119 10.75 21.55 -43.86
CA SER A 119 12.21 21.67 -43.88
C SER A 119 12.89 20.36 -43.51
N ILE A 120 12.45 19.71 -42.43
CA ILE A 120 13.03 18.44 -41.99
C ILE A 120 12.67 17.29 -42.95
N GLU A 121 11.49 17.31 -43.58
CA GLU A 121 11.13 16.31 -44.59
C GLU A 121 11.97 16.43 -45.86
N ILE A 122 12.28 17.65 -46.32
CA ILE A 122 13.20 17.88 -47.43
C ILE A 122 14.59 17.36 -47.07
N LEU A 123 15.06 17.72 -45.87
CA LEU A 123 16.39 17.35 -45.41
C LEU A 123 16.52 15.84 -45.17
N ARG A 124 15.50 15.17 -44.65
CA ARG A 124 15.46 13.72 -44.45
C ARG A 124 15.68 12.95 -45.74
N ARG A 125 15.11 13.40 -46.86
CA ARG A 125 15.26 12.72 -48.16
C ARG A 125 16.69 12.76 -48.70
N ILE A 126 17.52 13.66 -48.19
CA ILE A 126 18.89 13.92 -48.66
C ILE A 126 19.93 13.44 -47.62
N ALA A 127 19.73 13.83 -46.36
CA ALA A 127 20.56 13.52 -45.21
C ALA A 127 20.31 12.13 -44.61
N GLY A 128 19.17 11.51 -44.94
CA GLY A 128 18.69 10.31 -44.27
C GLY A 128 18.27 10.57 -42.82
N PRO A 129 18.23 9.52 -41.98
CA PRO A 129 17.76 9.60 -40.59
C PRO A 129 18.58 10.52 -39.68
N LYS A 130 19.83 10.86 -40.05
CA LYS A 130 20.73 11.71 -39.24
C LYS A 130 20.17 13.10 -38.95
N ILE A 131 19.28 13.61 -39.81
CA ILE A 131 18.63 14.91 -39.57
C ILE A 131 17.84 14.94 -38.26
N TYR A 132 17.42 13.78 -37.77
CA TYR A 132 16.66 13.66 -36.53
C TYR A 132 17.52 13.87 -35.27
N GLU A 133 18.85 13.86 -35.38
CA GLU A 133 19.79 14.24 -34.29
C GLU A 133 19.68 15.71 -33.90
N ALA A 134 19.19 16.56 -34.79
CA ALA A 134 18.91 17.96 -34.48
C ALA A 134 17.65 18.11 -33.60
N ILE A 135 16.72 17.14 -33.59
CA ILE A 135 15.43 17.25 -32.89
C ILE A 135 15.61 17.42 -31.37
N PRO A 136 16.43 16.62 -30.66
CA PRO A 136 16.69 16.84 -29.22
C PRO A 136 17.15 18.25 -28.89
N SER A 137 18.09 18.79 -29.67
CA SER A 137 18.61 20.14 -29.49
C SER A 137 17.56 21.22 -29.77
N ILE A 138 16.74 21.04 -30.81
CA ILE A 138 15.64 21.95 -31.13
C ILE A 138 14.57 21.92 -30.03
N LEU A 139 14.21 20.73 -29.52
CA LEU A 139 13.25 20.61 -28.42
C LEU A 139 13.78 21.18 -27.11
N PHE A 140 15.05 20.96 -26.78
CA PHE A 140 15.69 21.59 -25.63
C PHE A 140 15.58 23.12 -25.72
N PHE A 141 15.85 23.68 -26.89
CA PHE A 141 15.75 25.12 -27.12
C PHE A 141 14.31 25.65 -27.03
N LEU A 142 13.33 24.93 -27.59
CA LEU A 142 11.92 25.29 -27.52
C LEU A 142 11.33 25.17 -26.10
N THR A 143 11.80 24.22 -25.29
CA THR A 143 11.27 23.99 -23.94
C THR A 143 11.86 24.90 -22.88
N LYS A 144 13.10 25.38 -23.04
CA LYS A 144 13.64 26.44 -22.21
C LYS A 144 13.02 27.79 -22.61
N LYS A 145 11.88 28.12 -22.00
CA LYS A 145 11.51 29.52 -21.76
C LYS A 145 12.66 30.13 -20.96
N GLN A 146 13.25 31.20 -21.46
CA GLN A 146 14.30 31.93 -20.75
C GLN A 146 13.85 32.25 -19.32
N THR A 147 14.39 31.55 -18.32
CA THR A 147 14.79 32.24 -17.10
C THR A 147 16.03 33.03 -17.48
N GLN A 148 15.85 34.30 -17.85
CA GLN A 148 16.97 35.23 -17.87
C GLN A 148 17.60 35.30 -16.47
N SER A 149 18.92 35.51 -16.45
CA SER A 149 19.81 35.67 -15.29
C SER A 149 20.29 34.38 -14.61
N SER A 150 21.29 33.74 -15.22
CA SER A 150 22.49 33.36 -14.47
C SER A 150 23.62 33.21 -15.46
N GLY A 151 24.51 34.20 -15.50
CA GLY A 151 25.82 34.03 -16.12
C GLY A 151 26.53 32.89 -15.41
N ASN A 152 27.19 32.04 -16.19
CA ASN A 152 28.02 30.91 -15.76
C ASN A 152 27.27 29.58 -15.59
N ARG A 153 26.84 28.99 -16.71
CA ARG A 153 26.89 27.52 -16.86
C ARG A 153 27.35 27.15 -18.27
N THR A 154 28.66 26.90 -18.39
CA THR A 154 29.33 26.22 -19.50
C THR A 154 29.18 24.70 -19.40
N GLU A 155 27.97 24.22 -19.20
CA GLU A 155 27.67 22.80 -19.34
C GLU A 155 26.39 22.69 -20.17
N VAL A 156 26.57 22.38 -21.45
CA VAL A 156 25.48 21.91 -22.30
C VAL A 156 25.06 20.57 -21.70
N ALA A 157 24.02 20.58 -20.87
CA ALA A 157 23.41 19.36 -20.39
C ALA A 157 23.07 18.48 -21.60
N ASN A 158 23.40 17.19 -21.53
CA ASN A 158 23.07 16.24 -22.59
C ASN A 158 21.59 16.44 -22.98
N PRO A 159 21.27 16.82 -24.23
CA PRO A 159 19.93 17.24 -24.63
C PRO A 159 18.94 16.07 -24.59
N LEU A 160 19.44 14.84 -24.52
CA LEU A 160 18.65 13.62 -24.54
C LEU A 160 17.73 13.50 -23.30
N PRO A 161 18.20 13.57 -22.03
CA PRO A 161 17.34 13.61 -20.85
C PRO A 161 16.23 14.68 -20.87
N ASP A 162 16.53 15.89 -21.33
CA ASP A 162 15.56 16.99 -21.37
C ASP A 162 14.59 16.85 -22.55
N PHE A 163 15.05 16.26 -23.67
CA PHE A 163 14.20 15.78 -24.76
C PHE A 163 13.18 14.76 -24.22
N LEU A 164 13.61 13.73 -23.49
CA LEU A 164 12.71 12.71 -22.91
C LEU A 164 11.62 13.29 -21.98
N LEU A 165 11.87 14.46 -21.41
CA LEU A 165 11.01 15.14 -20.44
C LEU A 165 10.30 16.38 -21.00
N SER A 166 10.48 16.66 -22.30
CA SER A 166 9.96 17.85 -22.98
C SER A 166 8.43 17.91 -22.94
N PRO A 167 7.84 19.03 -22.50
CA PRO A 167 6.41 19.27 -22.65
C PRO A 167 5.92 19.11 -24.08
N LEU A 168 6.73 19.39 -25.11
CA LEU A 168 6.33 19.24 -26.51
C LEU A 168 6.16 17.78 -26.94
N LEU A 169 6.85 16.85 -26.28
CA LEU A 169 6.65 15.41 -26.44
C LEU A 169 5.42 14.91 -25.66
N ILE A 170 5.03 15.60 -24.60
CA ILE A 170 3.99 15.18 -23.65
C ILE A 170 2.62 15.80 -23.96
N ASN A 171 2.58 17.07 -24.37
CA ASN A 171 1.39 17.92 -24.45
C ASN A 171 0.44 17.57 -25.62
N PRO A 172 0.93 17.28 -26.85
CA PRO A 172 0.05 16.99 -27.99
C PRO A 172 -0.77 15.69 -27.85
N PHE A 173 -0.30 14.77 -27.01
CA PHE A 173 -0.79 13.40 -26.95
C PHE A 173 -1.61 13.10 -25.69
N ILE A 174 -1.32 13.80 -24.58
CA ILE A 174 -2.18 13.76 -23.39
C ILE A 174 -3.48 14.53 -23.66
N LEU A 175 -3.42 15.62 -24.42
CA LEU A 175 -4.53 16.55 -24.57
C LEU A 175 -4.91 16.71 -26.05
N LYS A 176 -5.71 15.77 -26.60
CA LYS A 176 -6.48 16.02 -27.84
C LYS A 176 -7.49 17.16 -27.60
N GLY A 177 -7.03 18.38 -27.36
CA GLY A 177 -7.83 19.54 -26.99
C GLY A 177 -8.73 19.30 -25.77
N ARG A 178 -8.38 19.94 -24.65
CA ARG A 178 -9.20 20.19 -23.44
C ARG A 178 -9.01 19.24 -22.25
N ALA A 179 -9.04 19.92 -21.09
CA ALA A 179 -9.20 19.45 -19.71
C ALA A 179 -7.96 18.86 -19.01
N LEU A 180 -7.20 19.77 -18.41
CA LEU A 180 -6.78 19.64 -17.01
C LEU A 180 -7.93 19.06 -16.17
N LEU A 181 -7.72 17.87 -15.60
CA LEU A 181 -8.34 17.29 -14.40
C LEU A 181 -8.46 15.76 -14.56
N VAL A 182 -7.38 15.01 -14.40
CA VAL A 182 -7.48 13.63 -13.91
C VAL A 182 -6.26 13.32 -13.05
N ASN A 183 -6.42 13.49 -11.75
CA ASN A 183 -5.64 12.76 -10.77
C ASN A 183 -5.86 11.26 -11.00
N TYR A 184 -4.77 10.49 -11.04
CA TYR A 184 -4.73 9.03 -10.91
C TYR A 184 -5.46 8.20 -11.99
N HIS A 185 -4.72 7.25 -12.58
CA HIS A 185 -5.18 6.19 -13.50
C HIS A 185 -5.51 6.61 -14.94
N HIS A 186 -4.72 6.17 -15.92
CA HIS A 186 -5.30 5.47 -17.08
C HIS A 186 -4.25 4.75 -17.95
N LYS A 187 -4.56 3.48 -18.28
CA LYS A 187 -3.88 2.59 -19.24
C LYS A 187 -3.75 3.20 -20.66
N SER A 188 -4.50 4.26 -20.96
CA SER A 188 -4.51 4.96 -22.27
C SER A 188 -3.34 5.93 -22.45
N ILE A 189 -2.87 6.62 -21.41
CA ILE A 189 -1.69 7.49 -21.48
C ILE A 189 -0.44 6.65 -21.77
N LYS A 190 -0.31 5.50 -21.11
CA LYS A 190 0.77 4.54 -21.28
C LYS A 190 0.86 3.98 -22.71
N LYS A 191 -0.28 3.58 -23.28
CA LYS A 191 -0.39 3.09 -24.68
C LYS A 191 -0.09 4.18 -25.71
N ARG A 192 -0.39 5.44 -25.39
CA ARG A 192 -0.07 6.59 -26.25
C ARG A 192 1.41 6.99 -26.18
N LEU A 193 2.09 6.72 -25.06
CA LEU A 193 3.52 7.04 -24.87
C LEU A 193 4.47 5.92 -25.34
N LEU A 194 3.99 4.68 -25.48
CA LEU A 194 4.78 3.53 -25.94
C LEU A 194 5.43 3.71 -27.33
N PRO A 195 4.74 4.28 -28.36
CA PRO A 195 5.38 4.69 -29.60
C PRO A 195 6.59 5.61 -29.43
N PHE A 196 6.63 6.45 -28.39
CA PHE A 196 7.75 7.36 -28.13
C PHE A 196 8.96 6.66 -27.54
N PHE A 197 8.75 5.69 -26.66
CA PHE A 197 9.84 4.85 -26.16
C PHE A 197 10.43 4.01 -27.30
N LEU A 198 9.58 3.45 -28.16
CA LEU A 198 10.02 2.77 -29.37
C LEU A 198 10.76 3.73 -30.29
N PHE A 199 10.25 4.95 -30.50
CA PHE A 199 10.92 5.99 -31.27
C PHE A 199 12.32 6.30 -30.72
N GLN A 200 12.48 6.49 -29.42
CA GLN A 200 13.76 6.81 -28.78
C GLN A 200 14.78 5.68 -28.89
N ILE A 201 14.36 4.44 -28.69
CA ILE A 201 15.22 3.26 -28.82
C ILE A 201 15.63 3.06 -30.27
N THR A 202 14.66 3.16 -31.20
CA THR A 202 14.92 2.91 -32.62
C THR A 202 15.71 4.07 -33.25
N PHE A 203 15.50 5.30 -32.78
CA PHE A 203 16.27 6.48 -33.20
C PHE A 203 17.76 6.31 -32.89
N LEU A 204 18.10 5.81 -31.69
CA LEU A 204 19.48 5.47 -31.33
C LEU A 204 20.06 4.39 -32.25
N SER A 205 19.27 3.38 -32.66
CA SER A 205 19.73 2.34 -33.59
C SER A 205 19.84 2.81 -35.06
N TYR A 206 19.16 3.90 -35.45
CA TYR A 206 19.25 4.49 -36.79
C TYR A 206 20.36 5.55 -36.91
N ALA A 207 20.85 6.08 -35.79
CA ALA A 207 22.00 6.97 -35.71
C ALA A 207 23.30 6.16 -35.85
N GLU A 208 23.54 5.57 -37.02
CA GLU A 208 24.81 4.89 -37.30
C GLU A 208 25.96 5.91 -37.38
N SER A 209 26.70 6.08 -36.29
CA SER A 209 28.14 6.38 -36.31
C SER A 209 28.85 5.96 -35.02
N GLU A 210 29.64 4.89 -35.13
CA GLU A 210 30.89 4.55 -34.43
C GLU A 210 30.97 4.34 -32.90
N GLU A 211 29.99 4.68 -32.06
CA GLU A 211 30.10 4.40 -30.61
C GLU A 211 29.19 3.26 -30.11
N VAL A 212 29.61 2.02 -30.40
CA VAL A 212 29.02 0.78 -29.84
C VAL A 212 29.04 0.78 -28.30
N GLU A 213 29.96 1.52 -27.66
CA GLU A 213 30.04 1.63 -26.19
C GLU A 213 28.82 2.32 -25.56
N GLU A 214 28.12 3.22 -26.26
CA GLU A 214 26.96 3.92 -25.68
C GLU A 214 25.68 3.06 -25.68
N GLU A 215 25.50 2.20 -26.69
CA GLU A 215 24.37 1.26 -26.77
C GLU A 215 24.44 0.20 -25.67
N ASP A 216 25.60 -0.46 -25.52
CA ASP A 216 25.84 -1.45 -24.47
C ASP A 216 25.70 -0.84 -23.07
N ARG A 217 26.17 0.40 -22.89
CA ARG A 217 26.04 1.13 -21.62
C ARG A 217 24.58 1.45 -21.30
N LEU A 218 23.77 1.83 -22.30
CA LEU A 218 22.34 2.07 -22.12
C LEU A 218 21.60 0.77 -21.77
N ILE A 219 21.90 -0.32 -22.48
CA ILE A 219 21.36 -1.66 -22.23
C ILE A 219 21.72 -2.15 -20.83
N HIS A 220 22.99 -2.02 -20.41
CA HIS A 220 23.44 -2.38 -19.06
C HIS A 220 22.79 -1.53 -17.97
N LEU A 221 22.68 -0.22 -18.18
CA LEU A 221 22.01 0.68 -17.24
C LEU A 221 20.52 0.32 -17.11
N TRP A 222 19.87 -0.02 -18.21
CA TRP A 222 18.47 -0.42 -18.23
C TRP A 222 18.25 -1.78 -17.55
N MET A 223 19.11 -2.77 -17.83
CA MET A 223 19.09 -4.07 -17.16
C MET A 223 19.32 -3.92 -15.65
N SER A 224 20.31 -3.14 -15.21
CA SER A 224 20.58 -2.88 -13.80
C SER A 224 19.38 -2.26 -13.09
N ARG A 225 18.74 -1.25 -13.70
CA ARG A 225 17.53 -0.61 -13.16
C ARG A 225 16.34 -1.56 -13.10
N SER A 226 16.14 -2.37 -14.14
CA SER A 226 15.09 -3.39 -14.22
C SER A 226 15.25 -4.45 -13.13
N THR A 227 16.46 -4.98 -12.93
CA THR A 227 16.77 -5.95 -11.87
C THR A 227 16.53 -5.35 -10.48
N ALA A 228 17.05 -4.16 -10.19
CA ALA A 228 16.85 -3.49 -8.91
C ALA A 228 15.36 -3.27 -8.59
N TYR A 229 14.56 -2.98 -9.62
CA TYR A 229 13.13 -2.82 -9.47
C TYR A 229 12.40 -4.16 -9.23
N LYS A 230 12.76 -5.22 -9.97
CA LYS A 230 12.22 -6.58 -9.74
C LYS A 230 12.52 -7.07 -8.33
N ASP A 231 13.75 -6.88 -7.86
CA ASP A 231 14.17 -7.32 -6.52
C ASP A 231 13.37 -6.62 -5.42
N LEU A 232 13.12 -5.31 -5.57
CA LEU A 232 12.30 -4.55 -4.62
C LEU A 232 10.82 -4.95 -4.65
N HIS A 233 10.27 -5.27 -5.82
CA HIS A 233 8.90 -5.80 -5.93
C HIS A 233 8.77 -7.19 -5.33
N TYR A 234 9.72 -8.08 -5.63
CA TYR A 234 9.79 -9.39 -5.02
C TYR A 234 9.88 -9.29 -3.49
N HIS A 235 10.73 -8.41 -2.98
CA HIS A 235 10.85 -8.18 -1.55
C HIS A 235 9.57 -7.59 -0.94
N SER A 236 8.90 -6.66 -1.63
CA SER A 236 7.60 -6.11 -1.22
C SER A 236 6.53 -7.20 -1.12
N ASN A 237 6.41 -8.05 -2.13
CA ASN A 237 5.44 -9.16 -2.15
C ASN A 237 5.74 -10.17 -1.04
N LEU A 238 7.02 -10.48 -0.79
CA LEU A 238 7.42 -11.37 0.30
C LEU A 238 7.03 -10.80 1.67
N LEU A 239 7.22 -9.50 1.89
CA LEU A 239 6.81 -8.82 3.12
C LEU A 239 5.29 -8.81 3.28
N GLU A 240 4.55 -8.61 2.19
CA GLU A 240 3.08 -8.69 2.20
C GLU A 240 2.58 -10.09 2.55
N MET A 241 3.14 -11.15 1.96
CA MET A 241 2.84 -12.54 2.34
C MET A 241 3.14 -12.80 3.81
N GLN A 242 4.31 -12.39 4.29
CA GLN A 242 4.68 -12.53 5.71
C GLN A 242 3.75 -11.74 6.64
N HIS A 243 3.26 -10.58 6.21
CA HIS A 243 2.28 -9.80 6.95
C HIS A 243 0.96 -10.55 7.08
N ILE A 244 0.43 -11.08 5.96
CA ILE A 244 -0.81 -11.87 5.93
C ILE A 244 -0.70 -13.09 6.86
N GLU A 245 0.36 -13.90 6.72
CA GLU A 245 0.59 -15.09 7.56
C GLU A 245 0.71 -14.76 9.06
N THR A 246 1.40 -13.66 9.37
CA THR A 246 1.59 -13.23 10.76
C THR A 246 0.30 -12.65 11.34
N SER A 247 -0.51 -11.97 10.53
CA SER A 247 -1.84 -11.47 10.90
C SER A 247 -2.81 -12.62 11.16
N ASP A 248 -2.82 -13.65 10.31
CA ASP A 248 -3.61 -14.86 10.55
C ASP A 248 -3.20 -15.58 11.84
N SER A 249 -1.90 -15.63 12.12
CA SER A 249 -1.37 -16.19 13.36
C SER A 249 -1.78 -15.36 14.59
N LEU A 250 -1.78 -14.03 14.47
CA LEU A 250 -2.27 -13.13 15.50
C LEU A 250 -3.76 -13.36 15.78
N ASN A 251 -4.59 -13.42 14.74
CA ASN A 251 -6.03 -13.69 14.86
C ASN A 251 -6.30 -15.04 15.53
N LYS A 252 -5.54 -16.09 15.17
CA LYS A 252 -5.63 -17.40 15.84
C LYS A 252 -5.28 -17.32 17.33
N ALA A 253 -4.23 -16.57 17.69
CA ALA A 253 -3.86 -16.36 19.09
C ALA A 253 -4.94 -15.59 19.87
N GLU A 254 -5.57 -14.57 19.27
CA GLU A 254 -6.65 -13.80 19.88
C GLU A 254 -7.92 -14.63 20.10
N ASN A 255 -8.30 -15.44 19.11
CA ASN A 255 -9.42 -16.37 19.24
C ASN A 255 -9.16 -17.38 20.35
N LYS A 256 -7.95 -17.93 20.43
CA LYS A 256 -7.56 -18.88 21.47
C LYS A 256 -7.55 -18.26 22.86
N LEU A 257 -7.13 -17.00 23.00
CA LEU A 257 -7.22 -16.26 24.28
C LEU A 257 -8.67 -16.10 24.72
N THR A 258 -9.55 -15.71 23.80
CA THR A 258 -10.99 -15.59 24.05
C THR A 258 -11.61 -16.92 24.47
N GLU A 259 -11.25 -18.02 23.79
CA GLU A 259 -11.69 -19.37 24.15
C GLU A 259 -11.22 -19.76 25.55
N ILE A 260 -9.95 -19.52 25.88
CA ILE A 260 -9.40 -19.80 27.21
C ILE A 260 -10.13 -19.00 28.28
N GLU A 261 -10.39 -17.71 28.05
CA GLU A 261 -11.13 -16.87 29.00
C GLU A 261 -12.56 -17.34 29.22
N ASN A 262 -13.26 -17.73 28.15
CA ASN A 262 -14.61 -18.29 28.25
C ASN A 262 -14.61 -19.60 29.05
N ARG A 263 -13.65 -20.49 28.80
CA ARG A 263 -13.52 -21.75 29.57
C ARG A 263 -13.17 -21.48 31.03
N MET A 264 -12.28 -20.55 31.33
CA MET A 264 -11.98 -20.16 32.71
C MET A 264 -13.22 -19.62 33.44
N ASN A 265 -14.06 -18.83 32.76
CA ASN A 265 -15.29 -18.30 33.34
C ASN A 265 -16.34 -19.40 33.58
N GLN A 266 -16.44 -20.39 32.69
CA GLN A 266 -17.27 -21.57 32.88
C GLN A 266 -16.83 -22.37 34.11
N GLU A 267 -15.53 -22.65 34.26
CA GLU A 267 -14.99 -23.36 35.43
C GLU A 267 -15.21 -22.59 36.73
N LYS A 268 -15.04 -21.26 36.73
CA LYS A 268 -15.37 -20.42 37.90
C LYS A 268 -16.84 -20.50 38.27
N LYS A 269 -17.74 -20.55 37.28
CA LYS A 269 -19.17 -20.72 37.52
C LYS A 269 -19.47 -22.08 38.15
N LEU A 270 -18.84 -23.15 37.66
CA LEU A 270 -18.96 -24.49 38.25
C LEU A 270 -18.50 -24.49 39.70
N ILE A 271 -17.37 -23.86 40.03
CA ILE A 271 -16.90 -23.73 41.42
C ILE A 271 -17.95 -23.02 42.29
N LEU A 272 -18.56 -21.94 41.81
CA LEU A 272 -19.61 -21.23 42.54
C LEU A 272 -20.86 -22.12 42.74
N GLU A 273 -21.28 -22.84 41.71
CA GLU A 273 -22.42 -23.77 41.78
C GLU A 273 -22.17 -24.89 42.79
N GLU A 274 -20.97 -25.46 42.85
CA GLU A 274 -20.59 -26.46 43.85
C GLU A 274 -20.50 -25.87 45.27
N LYS A 275 -19.95 -24.64 45.41
CA LYS A 275 -19.94 -23.92 46.70
C LYS A 275 -21.35 -23.67 47.23
N GLU A 276 -22.29 -23.28 46.38
CA GLU A 276 -23.69 -23.09 46.76
C GLU A 276 -24.37 -24.42 47.17
N LYS A 277 -24.02 -25.56 46.58
CA LYS A 277 -24.50 -26.88 47.04
C LYS A 277 -24.01 -27.20 48.45
N ILE A 278 -22.74 -26.93 48.74
CA ILE A 278 -22.17 -27.11 50.09
C ILE A 278 -22.85 -26.15 51.07
N LYS A 279 -22.98 -24.87 50.69
CA LYS A 279 -23.66 -23.84 51.49
C LYS A 279 -25.09 -24.25 51.82
N GLY A 280 -25.85 -24.68 50.82
CA GLY A 280 -27.22 -25.17 50.96
C GLY A 280 -27.30 -26.35 51.93
N ALA A 281 -26.38 -27.33 51.84
CA ALA A 281 -26.34 -28.44 52.76
C ALA A 281 -26.07 -28.02 54.22
N LEU A 282 -25.16 -27.06 54.43
CA LEU A 282 -24.85 -26.52 55.76
C LEU A 282 -26.06 -25.80 56.41
N THR A 283 -26.97 -25.22 55.63
CA THR A 283 -28.18 -24.57 56.17
C THR A 283 -29.22 -25.53 56.76
N TYR A 284 -29.24 -26.80 56.33
CA TYR A 284 -30.27 -27.77 56.72
C TYR A 284 -29.78 -28.87 57.66
N ILE A 285 -28.46 -29.03 57.82
CA ILE A 285 -27.85 -30.06 58.67
C ILE A 285 -27.61 -29.50 60.08
N ASP A 286 -27.58 -30.38 61.07
CA ASP A 286 -27.06 -30.04 62.40
C ASP A 286 -25.56 -29.78 62.33
N ILE A 287 -25.20 -28.51 62.22
CA ILE A 287 -23.83 -28.03 62.02
C ILE A 287 -22.92 -28.46 63.20
N ARG A 288 -23.47 -28.64 64.40
CA ARG A 288 -22.71 -29.06 65.59
C ARG A 288 -22.23 -30.51 65.51
N ALA A 289 -22.94 -31.34 64.76
CA ALA A 289 -22.57 -32.73 64.54
C ALA A 289 -21.41 -32.85 63.55
N LEU A 290 -21.16 -31.84 62.71
CA LEU A 290 -20.08 -31.79 61.74
C LEU A 290 -18.76 -31.40 62.43
N LYS A 291 -17.97 -32.40 62.81
CA LYS A 291 -16.60 -32.20 63.34
C LYS A 291 -15.59 -32.06 62.21
N ILE A 292 -15.56 -30.89 61.58
CA ILE A 292 -14.69 -30.60 60.42
C ILE A 292 -13.32 -30.08 60.86
N SER A 293 -13.28 -29.00 61.63
CA SER A 293 -12.06 -28.40 62.20
C SER A 293 -12.41 -27.48 63.36
N ASP A 294 -11.42 -27.11 64.20
CA ASP A 294 -11.62 -26.15 65.30
C ASP A 294 -12.07 -24.77 64.78
N ALA A 295 -11.57 -24.36 63.61
CA ALA A 295 -11.96 -23.11 62.97
C ALA A 295 -13.43 -23.18 62.50
N PHE A 296 -13.83 -24.31 61.89
CA PHE A 296 -15.23 -24.56 61.51
C PHE A 296 -16.15 -24.53 62.72
N THR A 297 -15.77 -25.15 63.84
CA THR A 297 -16.57 -25.13 65.07
C THR A 297 -16.78 -23.71 65.58
N ARG A 298 -15.75 -22.87 65.64
CA ARG A 298 -15.90 -21.45 66.02
C ARG A 298 -16.81 -20.67 65.07
N LEU A 299 -16.71 -20.92 63.76
CA LEU A 299 -17.58 -20.30 62.77
C LEU A 299 -19.04 -20.75 62.93
N SER A 300 -19.26 -22.03 63.20
CA SER A 300 -20.59 -22.58 63.45
C SER A 300 -21.27 -22.00 64.68
N GLU A 301 -20.54 -21.81 65.78
CA GLU A 301 -21.05 -21.18 67.00
C GLU A 301 -21.45 -19.73 66.75
N GLN A 302 -20.61 -18.98 66.02
CA GLN A 302 -20.92 -17.59 65.65
C GLN A 302 -22.12 -17.48 64.72
N TYR A 303 -22.25 -18.43 63.78
CA TYR A 303 -23.39 -18.50 62.86
C TYR A 303 -24.68 -18.79 63.63
N GLU A 304 -24.68 -19.77 64.53
CA GLU A 304 -25.84 -20.07 65.37
C GLU A 304 -26.21 -18.92 66.30
N ASN A 305 -25.22 -18.22 66.87
CA ASN A 305 -25.50 -17.05 67.70
C ASN A 305 -26.20 -15.96 66.88
N SER A 306 -25.73 -15.69 65.65
CA SER A 306 -26.38 -14.78 64.71
C SER A 306 -27.82 -15.24 64.39
N GLN A 307 -28.04 -16.54 64.15
CA GLN A 307 -29.38 -17.09 63.94
C GLN A 307 -30.30 -16.95 65.16
N ARG A 308 -29.77 -17.08 66.39
CA ARG A 308 -30.53 -16.83 67.63
C ARG A 308 -30.89 -15.36 67.76
N THR A 309 -29.95 -14.45 67.55
CA THR A 309 -30.20 -13.01 67.57
C THR A 309 -31.30 -12.62 66.57
N ILE A 310 -31.29 -13.18 65.35
CA ILE A 310 -32.38 -12.96 64.38
C ILE A 310 -33.72 -13.43 64.95
N ARG A 311 -33.80 -14.65 65.52
CA ARG A 311 -35.04 -15.19 66.10
C ARG A 311 -35.52 -14.36 67.29
N ASP A 312 -34.61 -13.88 68.13
CA ASP A 312 -34.93 -13.05 69.28
C ASP A 312 -35.52 -11.71 68.83
N ILE A 313 -34.89 -11.03 67.86
CA ILE A 313 -35.40 -9.77 67.28
C ILE A 313 -36.76 -10.01 66.59
N GLU A 314 -36.93 -11.13 65.86
CA GLU A 314 -38.20 -11.50 65.23
C GLU A 314 -39.30 -11.81 66.25
N SER A 315 -38.97 -12.41 67.39
CA SER A 315 -39.92 -12.69 68.48
C SER A 315 -40.39 -11.39 69.17
N LEU A 316 -39.46 -10.46 69.43
CA LEU A 316 -39.75 -9.13 69.98
C LEU A 316 -40.68 -8.32 69.05
N LYS A 317 -40.45 -8.41 67.74
CA LYS A 317 -41.32 -7.80 66.71
C LYS A 317 -42.74 -8.37 66.71
N ARG A 318 -42.93 -9.63 67.14
CA ARG A 318 -44.26 -10.28 67.21
C ARG A 318 -44.99 -9.95 68.52
N SER A 319 -44.29 -9.78 69.65
CA SER A 319 -44.90 -9.42 70.93
C SER A 319 -45.43 -7.98 70.97
N ASP A 320 -44.81 -7.05 70.24
CA ASP A 320 -45.18 -5.63 70.23
C ASP A 320 -46.41 -5.27 69.34
N ARG A 321 -47.05 -6.26 68.71
CA ARG A 321 -48.24 -6.06 67.84
C ARG A 321 -49.57 -5.89 68.60
N LEU A 322 -49.58 -5.97 69.93
CA LEU A 322 -50.80 -6.05 70.74
C LEU A 322 -51.22 -4.76 71.49
N GLU A 323 -50.54 -3.61 71.32
CA GLU A 323 -50.87 -2.38 72.08
C GLU A 323 -51.40 -1.21 71.21
N THR A 324 -52.46 -0.54 71.69
CA THR A 324 -53.37 0.33 70.92
C THR A 324 -53.09 1.84 70.98
N SER A 325 -51.98 2.31 71.54
CA SER A 325 -51.71 3.76 71.69
C SER A 325 -51.01 4.38 70.46
N VAL A 326 -51.50 5.52 69.94
CA VAL A 326 -51.00 6.19 68.71
C VAL A 326 -49.55 6.68 68.84
N MET A 327 -49.13 7.18 70.00
CA MET A 327 -47.73 7.56 70.25
C MET A 327 -46.81 6.33 70.25
N LYS A 328 -47.31 5.22 70.80
CA LYS A 328 -46.63 3.92 70.71
C LYS A 328 -46.61 3.41 69.28
N GLN A 329 -47.65 3.57 68.46
CA GLN A 329 -47.65 3.14 67.05
C GLN A 329 -46.53 3.79 66.21
N VAL A 330 -46.22 5.07 66.42
CA VAL A 330 -45.08 5.74 65.76
C VAL A 330 -43.75 5.20 66.27
N SER A 331 -43.61 5.04 67.60
CA SER A 331 -42.43 4.42 68.23
C SER A 331 -42.21 2.99 67.73
N THR A 332 -43.26 2.18 67.67
CA THR A 332 -43.27 0.79 67.19
C THR A 332 -42.93 0.72 65.70
N LYS A 333 -43.34 1.69 64.87
CA LYS A 333 -42.89 1.76 63.46
C LYS A 333 -41.39 2.04 63.34
N LEU A 334 -40.86 2.99 64.12
CA LEU A 334 -39.42 3.29 64.15
C LEU A 334 -38.61 2.09 64.69
N MET A 335 -39.04 1.50 65.81
CA MET A 335 -38.44 0.29 66.38
C MET A 335 -38.50 -0.89 65.41
N ASN A 336 -39.61 -1.08 64.71
CA ASN A 336 -39.74 -2.11 63.68
C ASN A 336 -38.82 -1.86 62.49
N MET A 337 -38.55 -0.61 62.14
CA MET A 337 -37.60 -0.25 61.08
C MET A 337 -36.16 -0.55 61.52
N THR A 338 -35.78 -0.14 62.73
CA THR A 338 -34.48 -0.48 63.34
C THR A 338 -34.30 -1.99 63.46
N ALA A 339 -35.27 -2.70 64.02
CA ALA A 339 -35.26 -4.16 64.12
C ALA A 339 -35.18 -4.85 62.74
N SER A 340 -35.79 -4.27 61.70
CA SER A 340 -35.68 -4.81 60.34
C SER A 340 -34.30 -4.56 59.72
N LEU A 341 -33.65 -3.43 60.02
CA LEU A 341 -32.26 -3.17 59.65
C LEU A 341 -31.30 -4.10 60.41
N ASP A 342 -31.55 -4.36 61.69
CA ASP A 342 -30.75 -5.28 62.51
C ASP A 342 -30.91 -6.74 62.05
N ILE A 343 -32.12 -7.17 61.71
CA ILE A 343 -32.35 -8.48 61.07
C ILE A 343 -31.58 -8.57 59.75
N LEU A 344 -31.56 -7.50 58.95
CA LEU A 344 -30.88 -7.48 57.67
C LEU A 344 -29.34 -7.51 57.83
N SER A 345 -28.80 -6.80 58.81
CA SER A 345 -27.36 -6.82 59.11
C SER A 345 -26.93 -8.20 59.64
N GLU A 346 -27.72 -8.82 60.52
CA GLU A 346 -27.46 -10.16 61.03
C GLU A 346 -27.63 -11.24 59.94
N LYS A 347 -28.60 -11.11 59.02
CA LYS A 347 -28.72 -12.01 57.86
C LYS A 347 -27.48 -11.95 56.97
N ARG A 348 -26.96 -10.74 56.70
CA ARG A 348 -25.71 -10.57 55.95
C ARG A 348 -24.51 -11.19 56.68
N ARG A 349 -24.44 -11.02 58.01
CA ARG A 349 -23.41 -11.65 58.85
C ARG A 349 -23.49 -13.18 58.81
N SER A 350 -24.70 -13.73 58.93
CA SER A 350 -24.97 -15.17 58.80
C SER A 350 -24.54 -15.72 57.44
N ASP A 351 -24.88 -15.02 56.35
CA ASP A 351 -24.47 -15.39 54.99
C ASP A 351 -22.95 -15.37 54.79
N TYR A 352 -22.27 -14.37 55.38
CA TYR A 352 -20.82 -14.28 55.38
C TYR A 352 -20.18 -15.43 56.16
N LEU A 353 -20.68 -15.75 57.35
CA LEU A 353 -20.20 -16.87 58.17
C LEU A 353 -20.40 -18.22 57.46
N LEU A 354 -21.55 -18.45 56.82
CA LEU A 354 -21.78 -19.63 55.97
C LEU A 354 -20.75 -19.73 54.84
N SER A 355 -20.42 -18.61 54.20
CA SER A 355 -19.43 -18.61 53.12
C SER A 355 -18.03 -18.99 53.64
N LEU A 356 -17.63 -18.49 54.82
CA LEU A 356 -16.38 -18.90 55.47
C LEU A 356 -16.38 -20.39 55.85
N MET A 357 -17.50 -20.89 56.36
CA MET A 357 -17.64 -22.31 56.68
C MET A 357 -17.51 -23.20 55.44
N VAL A 358 -18.05 -22.76 54.29
CA VAL A 358 -17.88 -23.48 53.02
C VAL A 358 -16.40 -23.54 52.62
N GLU A 359 -15.64 -22.45 52.74
CA GLU A 359 -14.20 -22.50 52.46
C GLU A 359 -13.48 -23.48 53.38
N GLU A 360 -13.81 -23.49 54.67
CA GLU A 360 -13.20 -24.39 55.65
C GLU A 360 -13.54 -25.87 55.37
N VAL A 361 -14.76 -26.17 54.92
CA VAL A 361 -15.16 -27.51 54.45
C VAL A 361 -14.30 -27.95 53.28
N ILE A 362 -14.05 -27.05 52.32
CA ILE A 362 -13.29 -27.32 51.10
C ILE A 362 -11.82 -27.58 51.41
N THR A 363 -11.22 -26.82 52.34
CA THR A 363 -9.79 -26.91 52.68
C THR A 363 -9.47 -28.04 53.66
N SER A 364 -10.41 -28.46 54.49
CA SER A 364 -10.18 -29.48 55.53
C SER A 364 -10.25 -30.92 54.98
N GLU A 365 -9.52 -31.85 55.61
CA GLU A 365 -9.50 -33.30 55.28
C GLU A 365 -10.71 -34.08 55.87
N ASN A 366 -11.92 -33.55 55.70
CA ASN A 366 -13.17 -34.19 56.15
C ASN A 366 -13.94 -34.83 54.99
N ASP A 367 -14.81 -35.80 55.27
CA ASP A 367 -15.58 -36.53 54.24
C ASP A 367 -16.89 -35.82 53.81
N PHE A 368 -17.21 -34.69 54.43
CA PHE A 368 -18.47 -33.98 54.15
C PHE A 368 -18.41 -33.38 52.75
N LYS A 369 -19.37 -33.79 51.91
CA LYS A 369 -19.52 -33.28 50.53
C LYS A 369 -18.26 -33.48 49.66
N ASP A 370 -17.61 -34.64 49.83
CA ASP A 370 -16.40 -35.00 49.08
C ASP A 370 -16.54 -34.96 47.56
N ALA A 371 -17.72 -35.28 47.02
CA ALA A 371 -17.97 -35.20 45.59
C ALA A 371 -17.88 -33.75 45.09
N GLU A 372 -18.51 -32.82 45.79
CA GLU A 372 -18.45 -31.39 45.50
C GLU A 372 -17.03 -30.84 45.70
N LYS A 373 -16.32 -31.25 46.77
CA LYS A 373 -14.91 -30.89 47.00
C LYS A 373 -14.00 -31.37 45.86
N ALA A 374 -14.17 -32.60 45.41
CA ALA A 374 -13.41 -33.18 44.31
C ALA A 374 -13.66 -32.43 42.99
N ASN A 375 -14.90 -32.02 42.72
CA ASN A 375 -15.23 -31.20 41.56
C ASN A 375 -14.60 -29.80 41.64
N ILE A 376 -14.67 -29.12 42.80
CA ILE A 376 -14.01 -27.83 43.02
C ILE A 376 -12.50 -27.93 42.80
N LYS A 377 -11.86 -28.97 43.36
CA LYS A 377 -10.42 -29.22 43.18
C LYS A 377 -10.08 -29.44 41.70
N ARG A 378 -10.88 -30.22 40.98
CA ARG A 378 -10.71 -30.47 39.53
C ARG A 378 -10.85 -29.18 38.72
N SER A 379 -11.90 -28.39 38.95
CA SER A 379 -12.10 -27.12 38.26
C SER A 379 -11.00 -26.10 38.57
N THR A 380 -10.53 -26.05 39.81
CA THR A 380 -9.40 -25.18 40.21
C THR A 380 -8.12 -25.57 39.47
N ALA A 381 -7.78 -26.87 39.42
CA ALA A 381 -6.64 -27.36 38.66
C ALA A 381 -6.76 -27.07 37.15
N THR A 382 -7.98 -27.16 36.59
CA THR A 382 -8.25 -26.77 35.20
C THR A 382 -8.02 -25.27 34.98
N ILE A 383 -8.47 -24.41 35.91
CA ILE A 383 -8.23 -22.96 35.85
C ILE A 383 -6.73 -22.65 35.87
N ASP A 384 -5.95 -23.30 36.74
CA ASP A 384 -4.51 -23.09 36.83
C ASP A 384 -3.81 -23.48 35.52
N ARG A 385 -4.19 -24.63 34.94
CA ARG A 385 -3.69 -25.06 33.62
C ARG A 385 -4.06 -24.08 32.52
N LEU A 386 -5.31 -23.60 32.50
CA LEU A 386 -5.78 -22.60 31.54
C LEU A 386 -5.04 -21.26 31.71
N ALA A 387 -4.72 -20.86 32.94
CA ALA A 387 -3.95 -19.65 33.21
C ALA A 387 -2.51 -19.75 32.66
N GLU A 388 -1.86 -20.90 32.76
CA GLU A 388 -0.54 -21.11 32.17
C GLU A 388 -0.58 -21.13 30.63
N MET A 389 -1.60 -21.78 30.06
CA MET A 389 -1.87 -21.71 28.62
C MET A 389 -2.10 -20.27 28.16
N LYS A 390 -2.88 -19.49 28.91
CA LYS A 390 -3.15 -18.07 28.63
C LYS A 390 -1.85 -17.26 28.55
N ARG A 391 -0.93 -17.44 29.50
CA ARG A 391 0.39 -16.78 29.50
C ARG A 391 1.20 -17.13 28.25
N THR A 392 1.19 -18.40 27.84
CA THR A 392 1.93 -18.86 26.67
C THR A 392 1.38 -18.26 25.38
N VAL A 393 0.05 -18.30 25.18
CA VAL A 393 -0.59 -17.72 24.00
C VAL A 393 -0.46 -16.19 23.98
N PHE A 394 -0.49 -15.53 25.16
CA PHE A 394 -0.24 -14.10 25.25
C PHE A 394 1.18 -13.71 24.79
N LYS A 395 2.20 -14.49 25.17
CA LYS A 395 3.57 -14.27 24.67
C LYS A 395 3.65 -14.45 23.15
N GLU A 396 2.93 -15.42 22.59
CA GLU A 396 2.86 -15.63 21.14
C GLU A 396 2.19 -14.45 20.42
N LYS A 397 1.09 -13.92 20.97
CA LYS A 397 0.41 -12.72 20.49
C LYS A 397 1.36 -11.52 20.43
N GLU A 398 2.11 -11.26 21.50
CA GLU A 398 3.06 -10.13 21.55
C GLU A 398 4.22 -10.32 20.58
N ARG A 399 4.70 -11.56 20.37
CA ARG A 399 5.68 -11.87 19.31
C ARG A 399 5.14 -11.57 17.92
N CYS A 400 3.89 -11.94 17.63
CA CYS A 400 3.25 -11.65 16.33
C CYS A 400 3.13 -10.14 16.11
N ARG A 401 2.69 -9.38 17.12
CA ARG A 401 2.62 -7.90 17.06
C ARG A 401 3.97 -7.25 16.78
N ALA A 402 5.01 -7.68 17.50
CA ALA A 402 6.36 -7.18 17.26
C ALA A 402 6.86 -7.52 15.85
N LYS A 403 6.52 -8.69 15.32
CA LYS A 403 6.86 -9.09 13.95
C LYS A 403 6.11 -8.27 12.89
N ILE A 404 4.81 -8.01 13.08
CA ILE A 404 4.02 -7.15 12.19
C ILE A 404 4.65 -5.76 12.12
N SER A 405 4.94 -5.14 13.27
CA SER A 405 5.57 -3.81 13.32
C SER A 405 6.93 -3.78 12.60
N ARG A 406 7.73 -4.86 12.70
CA ARG A 406 8.99 -4.97 11.92
C ARG A 406 8.73 -5.05 10.42
N ILE A 407 7.74 -5.83 9.99
CA ILE A 407 7.37 -5.98 8.58
C ILE A 407 6.88 -4.63 8.01
N GLU A 408 6.03 -3.91 8.73
CA GLU A 408 5.53 -2.58 8.33
C GLU A 408 6.68 -1.57 8.14
N ASN A 409 7.63 -1.53 9.08
CA ASN A 409 8.82 -0.70 8.97
C ASN A 409 9.67 -1.06 7.74
N GLN A 410 9.81 -2.36 7.45
CA GLN A 410 10.52 -2.84 6.26
C GLN A 410 9.78 -2.46 4.97
N GLN A 411 8.44 -2.60 4.94
CA GLN A 411 7.60 -2.19 3.82
C GLN A 411 7.72 -0.70 3.55
N GLU A 412 7.70 0.15 4.58
CA GLU A 412 7.91 1.59 4.42
C GLU A 412 9.28 1.90 3.80
N GLY A 413 10.33 1.19 4.25
CA GLY A 413 11.67 1.29 3.68
C GLY A 413 11.73 0.89 2.20
N VAL A 414 11.10 -0.23 1.83
CA VAL A 414 11.00 -0.70 0.44
C VAL A 414 10.20 0.28 -0.41
N MET A 415 9.09 0.79 0.10
CA MET A 415 8.24 1.78 -0.59
C MET A 415 8.97 3.10 -0.82
N LYS A 416 9.77 3.58 0.15
CA LYS A 416 10.64 4.77 -0.04
C LYS A 416 11.71 4.53 -1.10
N LYS A 417 12.31 3.33 -1.15
CA LYS A 417 13.28 2.95 -2.18
C LYS A 417 12.63 2.85 -3.56
N LEU A 418 11.44 2.25 -3.66
CA LEU A 418 10.64 2.20 -4.88
C LEU A 418 10.25 3.60 -5.35
N GLN A 419 9.75 4.47 -4.47
CA GLN A 419 9.41 5.85 -4.82
C GLN A 419 10.63 6.65 -5.27
N THR A 420 11.79 6.45 -4.62
CA THR A 420 13.05 7.08 -5.06
C THR A 420 13.44 6.58 -6.44
N LEU A 421 13.42 5.26 -6.68
CA LEU A 421 13.71 4.66 -7.98
C LEU A 421 12.71 5.09 -9.06
N GLU A 422 11.44 5.24 -8.74
CA GLU A 422 10.38 5.72 -9.63
C GLU A 422 10.53 7.21 -9.95
N LYS A 423 10.97 8.01 -8.98
CA LYS A 423 11.30 9.44 -9.18
C LYS A 423 12.54 9.61 -10.05
N THR A 424 13.57 8.79 -9.83
CA THR A 424 14.81 8.83 -10.62
C THR A 424 14.66 8.17 -12.00
N ASN A 425 13.75 7.20 -12.14
CA ASN A 425 13.52 6.42 -13.37
C ASN A 425 12.03 6.43 -13.75
N LYS A 426 11.49 7.62 -14.05
CA LYS A 426 10.09 7.80 -14.46
C LYS A 426 9.76 6.82 -15.60
N GLY A 427 8.91 5.81 -15.33
CA GLY A 427 8.43 4.84 -16.33
C GLY A 427 8.71 3.35 -16.03
N LEU A 428 9.59 3.01 -15.09
CA LEU A 428 10.00 1.61 -14.85
C LEU A 428 8.90 0.72 -14.22
N LYS A 429 7.97 1.31 -13.46
CA LYS A 429 6.96 0.59 -12.66
C LYS A 429 5.95 -0.23 -13.44
N GLU A 430 5.66 0.19 -14.65
CA GLU A 430 4.52 -0.32 -15.41
C GLU A 430 4.94 -1.25 -16.55
N TRP A 431 6.25 -1.38 -16.81
CA TRP A 431 6.82 -2.34 -17.76
C TRP A 431 6.90 -3.76 -17.18
N LEU A 432 7.24 -3.89 -15.90
CA LEU A 432 7.45 -5.18 -15.26
C LEU A 432 6.15 -5.91 -14.88
N THR A 433 5.07 -5.16 -14.64
CA THR A 433 3.74 -5.72 -14.33
C THR A 433 2.96 -6.21 -15.56
N VAL A 434 3.43 -5.91 -16.78
CA VAL A 434 2.84 -6.42 -18.04
C VAL A 434 3.40 -7.80 -18.41
N GLY A 435 4.63 -8.14 -17.97
CA GLY A 435 5.25 -9.45 -18.20
C GLY A 435 4.79 -10.57 -17.27
N GLU A 436 4.09 -10.26 -16.17
CA GLU A 436 3.63 -11.25 -15.18
C GLU A 436 2.17 -11.73 -15.42
N LYS A 437 1.53 -11.29 -16.52
CA LYS A 437 0.18 -11.74 -16.92
C LYS A 437 0.14 -12.49 -18.26
N GLN A 438 1.20 -13.24 -18.57
CA GLN A 438 1.15 -14.33 -19.56
C GLN A 438 1.38 -15.67 -18.87
#